data_AF-A0A2A5AFJ5-F1
#
_entry.id   AF-A0A2A5AFJ5-F1
#
_cell.length_a   1.000
_cell.length_b   1.000
_cell.length_c   1.000
_cell.angle_alpha   90.00
_cell.angle_beta   90.00
_cell.angle_gamma   90.00
#
_symmetry.space_group_name_H-M   'P 1'
#
loop_
_entity.id
_entity.type
_entity.pdbx_description
1 polymer ?
#
loop_
_entity_poly.entity_id
_entity_poly.type
_entity_poly.pdbx_seq_one_letter_code
_entity_poly.pdbx_strand_id
1 'polypeptide(L)'
;MNLSKNVKSIVVLPAQSASQGTKKGAILDMQGVEGVQFVAVLTSAVDTSVVKLQVAQSDTNTTGSMVVLTGSVDAPAAVAANLSGKALILDLYKPLKRYIEPQVVIATENATVSCIIAIMYESRSKPQDLDDSVLSDLLLISPEEA
;
A
#
# COMPACT_ATOMS: atom_id res chain seq x y z
N MET A 1 0.41 2.93 24.32
CA MET A 1 1.35 2.74 23.19
C MET A 1 0.70 3.38 21.96
N ASN A 2 1.37 4.32 21.30
CA ASN A 2 0.78 5.09 20.18
C ASN A 2 1.29 4.58 18.83
N LEU A 3 0.44 4.60 17.80
CA LEU A 3 0.75 3.99 16.50
C LEU A 3 1.93 4.66 15.79
N SER A 4 1.93 6.00 15.70
CA SER A 4 2.92 6.79 14.94
C SER A 4 4.38 6.61 15.36
N LYS A 5 4.64 6.13 16.59
CA LYS A 5 6.02 5.86 17.07
C LYS A 5 6.42 4.38 16.99
N ASN A 6 5.52 3.50 16.56
CA ASN A 6 5.77 2.05 16.49
C ASN A 6 5.65 1.48 15.07
N VAL A 7 5.10 2.23 14.12
CA VAL A 7 5.01 1.82 12.71
C VAL A 7 5.74 2.82 11.83
N LYS A 8 6.33 2.33 10.73
CA LYS A 8 6.88 3.17 9.67
C LYS A 8 5.84 3.31 8.57
N SER A 9 5.45 4.55 8.26
CA SER A 9 4.52 4.85 7.17
C SER A 9 5.30 5.36 5.96
N ILE A 10 4.95 4.88 4.76
CA ILE A 10 5.65 5.19 3.50
C ILE A 10 4.61 5.33 2.39
N VAL A 11 4.73 6.36 1.54
CA VAL A 11 3.94 6.43 0.30
C VAL A 11 4.71 5.69 -0.79
N VAL A 12 4.28 4.46 -1.10
CA VAL A 12 4.98 3.55 -2.01
C VAL A 12 4.56 3.72 -3.46
N LEU A 13 3.40 4.28 -3.73
CA LEU A 13 2.99 4.68 -5.08
C LEU A 13 2.32 6.04 -5.01
N PRO A 14 2.87 7.09 -5.65
CA PRO A 14 2.19 8.38 -5.78
C PRO A 14 1.01 8.28 -6.76
N ALA A 15 0.24 9.37 -6.89
CA ALA A 15 -0.93 9.42 -7.76
C ALA A 15 -0.64 8.96 -9.20
N GLN A 16 -1.51 8.09 -9.69
CA GLN A 16 -1.47 7.54 -11.05
C GLN A 16 -2.70 8.00 -11.81
N SER A 17 -2.48 8.50 -13.03
CA SER A 17 -3.59 8.87 -13.92
C SER A 17 -4.42 7.65 -14.34
N ALA A 18 -5.68 7.91 -14.68
CA ALA A 18 -6.64 6.89 -15.12
C ALA A 18 -6.05 6.04 -16.26
N SER A 19 -5.88 4.74 -16.01
CA SER A 19 -5.36 3.81 -17.02
C SER A 19 -5.51 2.36 -16.58
N GLN A 20 -5.52 1.45 -17.55
CA GLN A 20 -5.43 0.01 -17.30
C GLN A 20 -3.99 -0.44 -16.98
N GLY A 21 -3.86 -1.73 -16.65
CA GLY A 21 -2.60 -2.41 -16.42
C GLY A 21 -2.17 -2.43 -14.96
N THR A 22 -1.00 -3.02 -14.71
CA THR A 22 -0.45 -3.17 -13.37
C THR A 22 0.34 -1.93 -12.98
N LYS A 23 -0.14 -1.23 -11.94
CA LYS A 23 0.58 -0.15 -11.28
C LYS A 23 1.38 -0.73 -10.12
N LYS A 24 2.70 -0.55 -10.14
CA LYS A 24 3.62 -1.14 -9.16
C LYS A 24 4.14 -0.06 -8.23
N GLY A 25 4.04 -0.29 -6.93
CA GLY A 25 4.68 0.57 -5.94
C GLY A 25 6.18 0.32 -5.84
N ALA A 26 6.85 1.15 -5.03
CA ALA A 26 8.23 0.96 -4.64
C ALA A 26 8.41 -0.36 -3.87
N ILE A 27 9.60 -0.95 -4.04
CA ILE A 27 9.99 -2.16 -3.34
C ILE A 27 10.36 -1.80 -1.90
N LEU A 28 9.75 -2.51 -0.95
CA LEU A 28 10.02 -2.40 0.47
C LEU A 28 10.97 -3.50 0.93
N ASP A 29 11.94 -3.12 1.76
CA ASP A 29 12.79 -4.07 2.49
C ASP A 29 12.15 -4.40 3.84
N MET A 30 11.78 -5.66 4.05
CA MET A 30 11.15 -6.15 5.27
C MET A 30 12.17 -6.52 6.35
N GLN A 31 13.47 -6.25 6.16
CA GLN A 31 14.46 -6.50 7.20
C GLN A 31 14.12 -5.70 8.48
N GLY A 32 13.97 -6.41 9.59
CA GLY A 32 13.72 -5.80 10.90
C GLY A 32 12.26 -5.41 11.17
N VAL A 33 11.33 -5.78 10.28
CA VAL A 33 9.87 -5.66 10.47
C VAL A 33 9.20 -7.01 10.24
N GLU A 34 8.07 -7.26 10.89
CA GLU A 34 7.39 -8.56 10.81
C GLU A 34 6.17 -8.52 9.86
N GLY A 35 5.62 -7.34 9.58
CA GLY A 35 4.46 -7.20 8.71
C GLY A 35 4.32 -5.82 8.08
N VAL A 36 3.50 -5.76 7.04
CA VAL A 36 3.17 -4.52 6.32
C VAL A 36 1.72 -4.54 5.87
N GLN A 37 1.00 -3.45 6.17
CA GLN A 37 -0.33 -3.20 5.65
C GLN A 37 -0.24 -2.21 4.48
N PHE A 38 -0.88 -2.56 3.37
CA PHE A 38 -1.02 -1.69 2.21
C PHE A 38 -2.43 -1.12 2.13
N VAL A 39 -2.51 0.20 1.97
CA VAL A 39 -3.76 0.93 1.76
C VAL A 39 -3.69 1.58 0.39
N ALA A 40 -4.40 1.02 -0.59
CA ALA A 40 -4.51 1.57 -1.93
C ALA A 40 -5.79 2.39 -2.05
N VAL A 41 -5.66 3.70 -2.20
CA VAL A 41 -6.80 4.63 -2.31
C VAL A 41 -7.12 4.88 -3.78
N LEU A 42 -8.39 4.73 -4.13
CA LEU A 42 -8.92 4.94 -5.48
C LEU A 42 -9.70 6.26 -5.53
N THR A 43 -9.59 6.98 -6.64
CA THR A 43 -10.23 8.29 -6.82
C THR A 43 -11.36 8.27 -7.84
N SER A 44 -11.20 7.51 -8.91
CA SER A 44 -12.26 7.29 -9.88
C SER A 44 -12.01 5.98 -10.62
N ALA A 45 -13.08 5.40 -11.13
CA ALA A 45 -12.99 4.30 -12.07
C ALA A 45 -14.15 4.39 -13.05
N VAL A 46 -13.92 3.89 -14.25
CA VAL A 46 -14.97 3.72 -15.25
C VAL A 46 -15.85 2.53 -14.82
N ASP A 47 -17.15 2.62 -15.08
CA ASP A 47 -18.08 1.52 -14.80
C ASP A 47 -17.53 0.20 -15.35
N THR A 48 -17.74 -0.89 -14.62
CA THR A 48 -17.21 -2.23 -14.90
C THR A 48 -15.70 -2.41 -14.74
N SER A 49 -14.96 -1.40 -14.24
CA SER A 49 -13.55 -1.58 -13.89
C SER A 49 -13.37 -2.68 -12.84
N VAL A 50 -12.47 -3.61 -13.11
CA VAL A 50 -12.01 -4.62 -12.17
C VAL A 50 -10.65 -4.18 -11.64
N VAL A 51 -10.62 -3.77 -10.37
CA VAL A 51 -9.42 -3.30 -9.68
C VAL A 51 -9.07 -4.28 -8.57
N LYS A 52 -7.80 -4.66 -8.48
CA LYS A 52 -7.29 -5.64 -7.52
C LYS A 52 -6.02 -5.13 -6.88
N LEU A 53 -5.93 -5.19 -5.56
CA LEU A 53 -4.69 -5.02 -4.82
C LEU A 53 -4.08 -6.40 -4.55
N GLN A 54 -2.85 -6.58 -4.98
CA GLN A 54 -2.06 -7.78 -4.74
C GLN A 54 -0.65 -7.40 -4.29
N VAL A 55 0.10 -8.38 -3.80
CA VAL A 55 1.48 -8.18 -3.35
C VAL A 55 2.38 -9.20 -4.03
N ALA A 56 3.57 -8.78 -4.41
CA ALA A 56 4.63 -9.63 -4.91
C ALA A 56 5.84 -9.60 -3.97
N GLN A 57 6.64 -10.67 -3.99
CA GLN A 57 7.82 -10.79 -3.13
C GLN A 57 9.04 -11.34 -3.89
N SER A 58 10.24 -11.02 -3.40
CA SER A 58 11.51 -11.49 -3.96
C SER A 58 12.63 -11.53 -2.92
N ASP A 59 13.68 -12.31 -3.19
CA ASP A 59 14.95 -12.26 -2.45
C ASP A 59 15.85 -11.11 -2.91
N THR A 60 15.54 -10.47 -4.02
CA THR A 60 16.33 -9.37 -4.60
C THR A 60 15.52 -8.09 -4.72
N ASN A 61 16.17 -6.94 -4.55
CA ASN A 61 15.54 -5.63 -4.72
C ASN A 61 15.42 -5.27 -6.21
N THR A 62 14.62 -6.03 -6.96
CA THR A 62 14.44 -5.82 -8.40
C THR A 62 13.06 -6.29 -8.85
N THR A 63 12.31 -5.41 -9.52
CA THR A 63 10.94 -5.67 -9.98
C THR A 63 10.84 -6.88 -10.93
N GLY A 64 11.88 -7.17 -11.71
CA GLY A 64 11.90 -8.32 -12.62
C GLY A 64 11.88 -9.69 -11.92
N SER A 65 12.29 -9.75 -10.65
CA SER A 65 12.36 -10.98 -9.86
C SER A 65 11.20 -11.12 -8.87
N MET A 66 10.22 -10.22 -8.93
CA MET A 66 9.05 -10.20 -8.06
C MET A 66 8.04 -11.27 -8.49
N VAL A 67 7.67 -12.15 -7.57
CA VAL A 67 6.66 -13.18 -7.78
C VAL A 67 5.42 -12.84 -6.97
N VAL A 68 4.26 -12.77 -7.64
CA VAL A 68 2.97 -12.45 -7.02
C VAL A 68 2.59 -13.54 -6.02
N LEU A 69 2.19 -13.11 -4.82
CA LEU A 69 1.68 -13.98 -3.77
C LEU A 69 0.28 -14.50 -4.11
N THR A 70 -0.04 -15.68 -3.58
CA THR A 70 -1.43 -16.15 -3.57
C THR A 70 -2.25 -15.30 -2.60
N GLY A 71 -3.39 -14.80 -3.08
CA GLY A 71 -4.27 -13.93 -2.30
C GLY A 71 -4.23 -12.49 -2.78
N SER A 72 -5.38 -11.84 -2.70
CA SER A 72 -5.58 -10.47 -3.16
C SER A 72 -6.83 -9.88 -2.54
N VAL A 73 -6.91 -8.55 -2.61
CA VAL A 73 -8.10 -7.80 -2.24
C VAL A 73 -8.67 -7.21 -3.52
N ASP A 74 -9.82 -7.72 -3.92
CA ASP A 74 -10.52 -7.29 -5.13
C ASP A 74 -11.55 -6.21 -4.79
N ALA A 75 -11.62 -5.18 -5.62
CA ALA A 75 -12.75 -4.27 -5.62
C ALA A 75 -13.99 -5.04 -6.10
N PRO A 76 -15.10 -5.07 -5.35
CA PRO A 76 -16.29 -5.79 -5.79
C PRO A 76 -16.82 -5.17 -7.09
N ALA A 77 -17.13 -6.01 -8.08
CA ALA A 77 -17.59 -5.56 -9.41
C ALA A 77 -18.84 -4.66 -9.35
N ALA A 78 -19.69 -4.82 -8.33
CA ALA A 78 -20.90 -4.01 -8.11
C ALA A 78 -20.61 -2.57 -7.61
N VAL A 79 -19.35 -2.23 -7.28
CA VAL A 79 -18.94 -0.91 -6.76
C VAL A 79 -18.19 -0.09 -7.81
N ALA A 80 -17.99 -0.61 -9.03
CA ALA A 80 -17.23 0.06 -10.10
C ALA A 80 -17.78 1.48 -10.42
N ALA A 81 -19.08 1.70 -10.24
CA ALA A 81 -19.70 3.01 -10.43
C ALA A 81 -19.40 4.05 -9.34
N ASN A 82 -18.79 3.66 -8.20
CA ASN A 82 -18.45 4.60 -7.13
C ASN A 82 -17.25 4.17 -6.27
N LEU A 83 -16.09 3.96 -6.91
CA LEU A 83 -14.81 3.75 -6.22
C LEU A 83 -14.17 5.04 -5.68
N SER A 84 -14.82 6.19 -5.87
CA SER A 84 -14.31 7.48 -5.40
C SER A 84 -14.22 7.52 -3.88
N GLY A 85 -13.01 7.81 -3.37
CA GLY A 85 -12.73 7.85 -1.93
C GLY A 85 -12.80 6.50 -1.24
N LYS A 86 -12.74 5.39 -1.99
CA LYS A 86 -12.68 4.03 -1.45
C LYS A 86 -11.23 3.54 -1.41
N ALA A 87 -10.95 2.61 -0.50
CA ALA A 87 -9.63 2.01 -0.37
C ALA A 87 -9.71 0.48 -0.37
N LEU A 88 -8.70 -0.14 -0.98
CA LEU A 88 -8.40 -1.56 -0.82
C LEU A 88 -7.31 -1.68 0.24
N ILE A 89 -7.55 -2.52 1.25
CA ILE A 89 -6.61 -2.71 2.36
C ILE A 89 -6.18 -4.16 2.37
N LEU A 90 -4.88 -4.41 2.20
CA LEU A 90 -4.28 -5.74 2.24
C LEU A 90 -3.20 -5.76 3.31
N ASP A 91 -3.34 -6.66 4.28
CA ASP A 91 -2.36 -6.87 5.33
C ASP A 91 -1.52 -8.12 5.04
N LEU A 92 -0.20 -7.96 5.04
CA LEU A 92 0.76 -9.04 4.84
C LEU A 92 1.60 -9.22 6.11
N TYR A 93 1.39 -10.34 6.78
CA TYR A 93 2.12 -10.71 7.99
C TYR A 93 3.10 -11.84 7.71
N LYS A 94 4.33 -11.72 8.21
CA LYS A 94 5.43 -12.68 8.09
C LYS A 94 5.69 -13.13 6.64
N PRO A 95 6.11 -12.21 5.75
CA PRO A 95 6.47 -12.57 4.39
C PRO A 95 7.60 -13.61 4.36
N LEU A 96 7.57 -14.49 3.36
CA LEU A 96 8.58 -15.54 3.21
C LEU A 96 9.89 -15.02 2.62
N LYS A 97 9.87 -13.81 2.06
CA LYS A 97 10.97 -13.19 1.34
C LYS A 97 11.20 -11.77 1.84
N ARG A 98 12.42 -11.27 1.65
CA ARG A 98 12.86 -10.00 2.21
C ARG A 98 12.23 -8.79 1.52
N TYR A 99 12.10 -8.81 0.20
CA TYR A 99 11.63 -7.66 -0.56
C TYR A 99 10.20 -7.82 -1.01
N ILE A 100 9.37 -6.80 -0.80
CA ILE A 100 7.93 -6.80 -1.06
C ILE A 100 7.55 -5.64 -1.98
N GLU A 101 6.69 -5.90 -2.95
CA GLU A 101 6.18 -4.90 -3.90
C GLU A 101 4.64 -4.95 -3.95
N PRO A 102 3.93 -3.88 -3.55
CA PRO A 102 2.49 -3.81 -3.75
C PRO A 102 2.16 -3.49 -5.20
N GLN A 103 1.11 -4.12 -5.72
CA GLN A 103 0.68 -3.97 -7.10
C GLN A 103 -0.84 -3.79 -7.15
N VAL A 104 -1.28 -2.71 -7.80
CA VAL A 104 -2.69 -2.52 -8.15
C VAL A 104 -2.87 -2.93 -9.61
N VAL A 105 -3.68 -3.94 -9.85
CA VAL A 105 -4.01 -4.46 -11.18
C VAL A 105 -5.37 -3.93 -11.59
N ILE A 106 -5.41 -3.29 -12.76
CA ILE A 106 -6.63 -2.76 -13.37
C ILE A 106 -6.85 -3.50 -14.69
N ALA A 107 -7.87 -4.36 -14.75
CA ALA A 107 -7.95 -5.42 -15.77
C ALA A 107 -8.91 -5.16 -16.94
N THR A 108 -10.02 -4.45 -16.71
CA THR A 108 -11.10 -4.30 -17.71
C THR A 108 -11.21 -2.88 -18.24
N GLU A 109 -11.38 -1.91 -17.35
CA GLU A 109 -11.62 -0.50 -17.68
C GLU A 109 -10.73 0.41 -16.85
N ASN A 110 -10.54 1.65 -17.32
CA ASN A 110 -9.62 2.60 -16.70
C ASN A 110 -10.02 2.92 -15.25
N ALA A 111 -9.02 2.95 -14.36
CA ALA A 111 -9.18 3.44 -13.00
C ALA A 111 -8.00 4.33 -12.60
N THR A 112 -8.27 5.27 -11.69
CA THR A 112 -7.32 6.23 -11.14
C THR A 112 -6.95 5.80 -9.73
N VAL A 113 -5.65 5.71 -9.46
CA VAL A 113 -5.10 5.38 -8.14
C VAL A 113 -4.55 6.67 -7.52
N SER A 114 -5.05 7.04 -6.34
CA SER A 114 -4.58 8.24 -5.64
C SER A 114 -3.21 8.04 -5.02
N CYS A 115 -3.05 6.93 -4.31
CA CYS A 115 -1.79 6.52 -3.73
C CYS A 115 -1.88 5.09 -3.22
N ILE A 116 -0.73 4.50 -2.95
CA ILE A 116 -0.61 3.35 -2.07
C ILE A 116 0.26 3.78 -0.89
N ILE A 117 -0.25 3.58 0.32
CA ILE A 117 0.47 3.79 1.57
C ILE A 117 0.83 2.41 2.13
N ALA A 118 2.07 2.25 2.55
CA ALA A 118 2.53 1.09 3.30
C ALA A 118 2.74 1.47 4.76
N ILE A 119 2.23 0.65 5.66
CA ILE A 119 2.36 0.78 7.11
C ILE A 119 3.10 -0.46 7.59
N MET A 120 4.40 -0.34 7.84
CA MET A 120 5.24 -1.42 8.32
C MET A 120 5.19 -1.46 9.85
N TYR A 121 4.85 -2.61 10.42
CA TYR A 121 4.60 -2.77 11.85
C TYR A 121 5.41 -3.90 12.47
N GLU A 122 5.35 -4.00 13.81
CA GLU A 122 6.13 -4.95 14.60
C GLU A 122 7.64 -4.85 14.32
N SER A 123 8.15 -3.62 14.17
CA SER A 123 9.59 -3.43 13.99
C SER A 123 10.34 -3.83 15.26
N ARG A 124 11.45 -4.56 15.08
CA ARG A 124 12.34 -4.98 16.17
C ARG A 124 13.03 -3.80 16.86
N SER A 125 13.12 -2.67 16.17
CA SER A 125 13.56 -1.39 16.69
C SER A 125 12.52 -0.34 16.37
N LYS A 126 12.25 0.61 17.27
CA LYS A 126 11.33 1.71 16.97
C LYS A 126 11.80 2.46 15.71
N PRO A 127 10.91 2.81 14.76
CA PRO A 127 11.26 3.63 13.60
C PRO A 127 11.99 4.90 14.06
N GLN A 128 13.21 5.12 13.57
CA GLN A 128 14.03 6.28 13.95
C GLN A 128 13.75 7.49 13.06
N ASP A 129 13.50 7.24 11.77
CA ASP A 129 13.34 8.28 10.75
C ASP A 129 12.05 8.13 9.96
N LEU A 130 11.49 9.28 9.56
CA LEU A 130 10.44 9.35 8.56
C LEU A 130 11.02 8.99 7.19
N ASP A 131 10.19 8.41 6.34
CA ASP A 131 10.54 8.25 4.94
C ASP A 131 10.43 9.59 4.20
N ASP A 132 11.25 9.83 3.17
CA ASP A 132 11.25 11.06 2.38
C ASP A 132 9.88 11.36 1.74
N SER A 133 9.06 10.33 1.54
CA SER A 133 7.69 10.47 1.06
C SER A 133 6.70 11.05 2.09
N VAL A 134 7.08 11.12 3.37
CA VAL A 134 6.27 11.65 4.47
C VAL A 134 6.77 13.03 4.86
N LEU A 135 5.95 14.05 4.62
CA LEU A 135 6.33 15.45 4.85
C LEU A 135 6.52 15.79 6.34
N SER A 136 5.67 15.28 7.22
CA SER A 136 5.71 15.56 8.67
C SER A 136 4.85 14.58 9.47
N ASP A 137 5.27 14.27 10.71
CA ASP A 137 4.51 13.52 11.73
C ASP A 137 4.41 14.34 13.02
N LEU A 138 3.27 14.27 13.71
CA LEU A 138 3.04 14.90 15.01
C LEU A 138 2.29 13.94 15.94
N LEU A 139 2.80 13.77 17.15
CA LEU A 139 2.10 13.07 18.23
C LEU A 139 1.54 14.09 19.22
N LEU A 140 0.22 14.12 19.38
CA LEU A 140 -0.44 14.83 20.46
C LEU A 140 -0.78 13.86 21.61
N ILE A 141 -0.56 14.30 22.85
CA ILE A 141 -0.87 13.53 24.06
C ILE A 141 -1.80 14.38 24.91
N SER A 142 -3.06 13.96 25.04
CA SER A 142 -4.10 14.68 25.77
C SER A 142 -4.14 16.19 25.45
N PRO A 143 -4.26 16.59 24.17
CA PRO A 143 -4.32 18.00 23.81
C PRO A 143 -5.60 18.64 24.35
N GLU A 144 -5.52 19.93 24.66
CA GLU A 144 -6.70 20.75 24.91
C GLU A 144 -7.43 21.05 23.58
N GLU A 145 -8.73 21.30 23.66
CA GLU A 145 -9.51 21.82 22.51
C GLU A 145 -9.02 23.23 22.16
N ALA A 146 -9.08 23.58 20.87
CA ALA A 146 -8.64 24.88 20.36
C ALA A 146 -9.72 25.96 20.50
#